data_AF-A0A7S0YSG9-F1
#
_entry.id   AF-A0A7S0YSG9-F1
#
_cell.length_a   1.000
_cell.length_b   1.000
_cell.length_c   1.000
_cell.angle_alpha   90.00
_cell.angle_beta   90.00
_cell.angle_gamma   90.00
#
_symmetry.space_group_name_H-M   'P 1'
#
loop_
_entity.id
_entity.type
_entity.pdbx_description
1 polymer ?
#
loop_
_entity_poly.entity_id
_entity_poly.type
_entity_poly.pdbx_seq_one_letter_code
_entity_poly.pdbx_strand_id
1 'polypeptide(L)'
;MSIFSPPLESEEDLEQCHKALSFILTDEEAFNRVLKSIFDTIDLDENGTIETSELERFISCLSSKMHVSTPTSQQIQFIFSHLDLNSDNVVQKEELAIFVKHMLQERVRYCILKLDQTRKTTRNIK
;
A
#
# COMPACT_ATOMS: atom_id res chain seq x y z
N MET A 1 25.91 15.38 -2.39
CA MET A 1 25.78 14.03 -1.80
C MET A 1 24.30 13.79 -1.55
N SER A 2 23.60 13.28 -2.55
CA SER A 2 22.16 13.05 -2.49
C SER A 2 21.95 11.57 -2.23
N ILE A 3 21.86 11.20 -0.95
CA ILE A 3 21.67 9.82 -0.50
C ILE A 3 20.32 9.80 0.20
N PHE A 4 19.23 9.65 -0.56
CA PHE A 4 17.89 9.19 -0.17
C PHE A 4 16.85 9.73 -1.17
N SER A 5 16.93 9.23 -2.40
CA SER A 5 15.74 9.05 -3.25
C SER A 5 15.80 7.61 -3.74
N PRO A 6 14.88 6.72 -3.33
CA PRO A 6 14.78 5.42 -3.97
C PRO A 6 14.39 5.62 -5.45
N PRO A 7 14.98 4.85 -6.38
CA PRO A 7 14.71 4.97 -7.80
C PRO A 7 13.30 4.45 -8.08
N LEU A 8 12.33 5.34 -8.25
CA LEU A 8 11.09 5.05 -8.98
C LEU A 8 11.37 5.43 -10.44
N GLU A 9 12.11 4.57 -11.16
CA GLU A 9 12.96 4.99 -12.29
C GLU A 9 12.69 4.28 -13.63
N SER A 10 11.49 3.74 -13.86
CA SER A 10 11.07 3.35 -15.21
C SER A 10 9.58 3.58 -15.45
N GLU A 11 9.28 4.24 -16.57
CA GLU A 11 7.93 4.54 -17.04
C GLU A 11 7.13 3.24 -17.21
N GLU A 12 7.81 2.16 -17.59
CA GLU A 12 7.25 0.81 -17.73
C GLU A 12 6.79 0.21 -16.40
N ASP A 13 7.55 0.36 -15.30
CA ASP A 13 7.12 -0.13 -13.98
C ASP A 13 5.88 0.63 -13.47
N LEU A 14 5.78 1.92 -13.77
CA LEU A 14 4.66 2.76 -13.38
C LEU A 14 3.39 2.42 -14.19
N GLU A 15 3.56 2.12 -15.48
CA GLU A 15 2.48 1.70 -16.38
C GLU A 15 2.04 0.25 -16.08
N GLN A 16 3.00 -0.63 -15.78
CA GLN A 16 2.75 -2.01 -15.32
C GLN A 16 2.03 -2.01 -13.97
N CYS A 17 2.45 -1.15 -13.03
CA CYS A 17 1.73 -0.92 -11.78
C CYS A 17 0.32 -0.41 -12.09
N HIS A 18 0.14 0.65 -12.86
CA HIS A 18 -1.19 1.16 -13.21
C HIS A 18 -2.11 0.08 -13.79
N LYS A 19 -1.59 -0.73 -14.71
CA LYS A 19 -2.34 -1.80 -15.38
C LYS A 19 -2.70 -2.94 -14.41
N ALA A 20 -1.77 -3.35 -13.57
CA ALA A 20 -2.01 -4.35 -12.53
C ALA A 20 -3.04 -3.86 -11.51
N LEU A 21 -2.91 -2.62 -11.01
CA LEU A 21 -3.84 -2.04 -10.05
C LEU A 21 -5.23 -1.82 -10.67
N SER A 22 -5.31 -1.41 -11.94
CA SER A 22 -6.56 -1.26 -12.68
C SER A 22 -7.26 -2.60 -12.90
N PHE A 23 -6.50 -3.64 -13.23
CA PHE A 23 -7.02 -5.01 -13.36
C PHE A 23 -7.56 -5.53 -12.03
N ILE A 24 -6.81 -5.36 -10.94
CA ILE A 24 -7.22 -5.75 -9.59
C ILE A 24 -8.47 -4.98 -9.16
N LEU A 25 -8.62 -3.70 -9.52
CA LEU A 25 -9.82 -2.92 -9.20
C LEU A 25 -11.05 -3.32 -10.02
N THR A 26 -10.85 -3.89 -11.22
CA THR A 26 -11.94 -4.29 -12.13
C THR A 26 -12.43 -5.70 -11.84
N ASP A 27 -11.54 -6.58 -11.36
CA ASP A 27 -11.85 -7.98 -11.07
C ASP A 27 -12.00 -8.18 -9.54
N GLU A 28 -13.24 -8.34 -9.08
CA GLU A 28 -13.53 -8.54 -7.65
C GLU A 28 -12.86 -9.80 -7.07
N GLU A 29 -12.66 -10.85 -7.88
CA GLU A 29 -11.98 -12.06 -7.42
C GLU A 29 -10.48 -11.85 -7.23
N ALA A 30 -9.81 -11.16 -8.17
CA ALA A 30 -8.41 -10.77 -8.03
C ALA A 30 -8.23 -9.80 -6.87
N PHE A 31 -9.13 -8.83 -6.71
CA PHE A 31 -9.17 -7.96 -5.55
C PHE A 31 -9.25 -8.75 -4.25
N ASN A 32 -10.23 -9.65 -4.13
CA ASN A 32 -10.41 -10.44 -2.93
C ASN A 32 -9.25 -11.40 -2.68
N ARG A 33 -8.59 -11.93 -3.72
CA ARG A 33 -7.35 -12.73 -3.60
C ARG A 33 -6.19 -11.91 -3.04
N VAL A 34 -5.95 -10.73 -3.60
CA VAL A 34 -4.88 -9.83 -3.12
C VAL A 34 -5.17 -9.37 -1.69
N LEU A 35 -6.41 -8.94 -1.44
CA LEU A 35 -6.88 -8.56 -0.11
C LEU A 35 -6.65 -9.71 0.88
N LYS A 36 -7.11 -10.91 0.55
CA LYS A 36 -6.98 -12.08 1.41
C LYS A 36 -5.52 -12.44 1.64
N SER A 37 -4.67 -12.34 0.62
CA SER A 37 -3.24 -12.62 0.76
C SER A 37 -2.54 -11.58 1.66
N ILE A 38 -2.90 -10.30 1.55
CA ILE A 38 -2.39 -9.25 2.45
C ILE A 38 -2.90 -9.48 3.86
N PHE A 39 -4.19 -9.79 4.00
CA PHE A 39 -4.83 -10.07 5.28
C PHE A 39 -4.15 -11.24 5.98
N ASP A 40 -4.03 -12.38 5.32
CA ASP A 40 -3.38 -13.61 5.80
C ASP A 40 -1.91 -13.43 6.17
N THR A 41 -1.23 -12.45 5.56
CA THR A 41 0.16 -12.15 5.92
C THR A 41 0.25 -11.35 7.23
N ILE A 42 -0.79 -10.58 7.57
CA ILE A 42 -0.81 -9.71 8.76
C ILE A 42 -1.55 -10.39 9.92
N ASP A 43 -2.74 -10.94 9.64
CA ASP A 43 -3.57 -11.75 10.54
C ASP A 43 -2.91 -13.11 10.73
N LEU A 44 -2.06 -13.21 11.76
CA LEU A 44 -1.31 -14.42 12.08
C LEU A 44 -2.18 -15.41 12.86
N ASP A 45 -3.25 -14.94 13.49
CA ASP A 45 -4.18 -15.76 14.27
C ASP A 45 -5.35 -16.29 13.41
N GLU A 46 -5.44 -15.88 12.14
CA GLU A 46 -6.53 -16.18 11.20
C GLU A 46 -7.92 -15.87 11.80
N ASN A 47 -7.99 -14.84 12.66
CA ASN A 47 -9.21 -14.50 13.39
C ASN A 47 -10.17 -13.65 12.53
N GLY A 48 -9.72 -13.18 11.36
CA GLY A 48 -10.50 -12.33 10.45
C GLY A 48 -10.46 -10.83 10.77
N THR A 49 -9.60 -10.40 11.70
CA THR A 49 -9.43 -9.03 12.18
C THR A 49 -7.96 -8.73 12.50
N ILE A 50 -7.39 -7.70 11.87
CA ILE A 50 -6.01 -7.31 12.17
C ILE A 50 -5.99 -6.45 13.43
N GLU A 51 -5.35 -6.95 14.48
CA GLU A 51 -5.15 -6.19 15.72
C GLU A 51 -3.91 -5.30 15.65
N THR A 52 -3.88 -4.24 16.46
CA THR A 52 -2.73 -3.32 16.54
C THR A 52 -1.41 -4.06 16.81
N SER A 53 -1.46 -5.12 17.62
CA SER A 53 -0.30 -5.94 17.97
C SER A 53 0.20 -6.79 16.79
N GLU A 54 -0.70 -7.27 15.93
CA GLU A 54 -0.34 -8.04 14.74
C GLU A 54 0.29 -7.15 13.69
N LEU A 55 -0.29 -5.96 13.46
CA LEU A 55 0.31 -4.96 12.59
C LEU A 55 1.69 -4.54 13.08
N GLU A 56 1.87 -4.36 14.40
CA GLU A 56 3.16 -4.02 15.00
C GLU A 56 4.21 -5.11 14.72
N ARG A 57 3.83 -6.37 14.90
CA ARG A 57 4.69 -7.52 14.60
C ARG A 57 5.05 -7.62 13.13
N PHE A 58 4.07 -7.44 12.25
CA PHE A 58 4.26 -7.49 10.82
C PHE A 58 5.25 -6.41 10.36
N ILE A 59 5.04 -5.17 10.78
CA ILE A 59 5.91 -4.04 10.43
C ILE A 59 7.31 -4.22 11.02
N SER A 60 7.44 -4.73 12.24
CA SER A 60 8.73 -5.04 12.87
C SER A 60 9.49 -6.15 12.10
N CYS A 61 8.77 -7.17 11.63
CA CYS A 61 9.35 -8.22 10.79
C CYS A 61 9.78 -7.69 9.42
N LEU A 62 8.94 -6.84 8.82
CA LEU A 62 9.20 -6.22 7.51
C LEU A 62 10.38 -5.25 7.57
N SER A 63 10.48 -4.43 8.63
CA SER A 63 11.59 -3.49 8.82
C SER A 63 12.91 -4.23 8.97
N SER A 64 12.90 -5.37 9.67
CA SER A 64 14.05 -6.27 9.79
C SER A 64 14.45 -6.86 8.43
N LYS A 65 13.50 -7.31 7.62
CA LYS A 65 13.76 -7.82 6.25
C LYS A 65 14.25 -6.76 5.27
N MET A 66 13.72 -5.55 5.38
CA MET A 66 13.95 -4.45 4.44
C MET A 66 15.12 -3.54 4.86
N HIS A 67 15.80 -3.82 5.99
CA HIS A 67 16.89 -3.01 6.54
C HIS A 67 16.49 -1.53 6.78
N VAL A 68 15.21 -1.30 7.09
CA VAL A 68 14.68 0.04 7.41
C VAL A 68 14.50 0.17 8.91
N SER A 69 14.63 1.39 9.44
CA SER A 69 14.40 1.65 10.87
C SER A 69 13.02 1.14 11.28
N THR A 70 12.98 0.32 12.33
CA THR A 70 11.76 -0.15 12.96
C THR A 70 10.93 1.07 13.36
N PRO A 71 9.74 1.29 12.79
CA PRO A 71 8.91 2.41 13.19
C PRO A 71 8.44 2.22 14.63
N THR A 72 8.36 3.33 15.37
CA THR A 72 7.94 3.32 16.77
C THR A 72 6.47 2.91 16.89
N SER A 73 6.07 2.33 18.03
CA SER A 73 4.67 1.96 18.29
C SER A 73 3.69 3.11 18.05
N GLN A 74 4.08 4.37 18.26
CA GLN A 74 3.26 5.54 17.93
C GLN A 74 3.02 5.74 16.42
N GLN A 75 4.02 5.48 15.58
CA GLN A 75 3.87 5.54 14.12
C GLN A 75 2.94 4.43 13.64
N ILE A 76 3.10 3.23 14.22
CA ILE A 76 2.27 2.08 13.92
C ILE A 76 0.83 2.33 14.36
N GLN A 77 0.63 2.89 15.55
CA GLN A 77 -0.69 3.29 16.05
C GLN A 77 -1.32 4.40 15.20
N PHE A 78 -0.53 5.34 14.66
CA PHE A 78 -1.03 6.36 13.75
C PHE A 78 -1.47 5.75 12.41
N ILE A 79 -0.70 4.82 11.86
CA ILE A 79 -1.06 4.08 10.64
C ILE A 79 -2.30 3.22 10.90
N PHE A 80 -2.35 2.54 12.04
CA PHE A 80 -3.48 1.72 12.46
C PHE A 80 -4.75 2.56 12.60
N SER A 81 -4.68 3.71 13.29
CA SER A 81 -5.80 4.64 13.43
C SER A 81 -6.24 5.27 12.10
N HIS A 82 -5.41 5.22 11.07
CA HIS A 82 -5.78 5.66 9.72
C HIS A 82 -6.45 4.55 8.90
N LEU A 83 -6.19 3.29 9.26
CA LEU A 83 -6.81 2.10 8.67
C LEU A 83 -8.15 1.76 9.34
N ASP A 84 -8.20 1.90 10.66
CA ASP A 84 -9.37 1.65 11.51
C ASP A 84 -10.32 2.85 11.46
N LEU A 85 -11.28 2.78 10.54
CA LEU A 85 -12.25 3.84 10.29
C LEU A 85 -13.37 3.85 11.33
N ASN A 86 -13.66 2.68 11.90
CA ASN A 86 -14.70 2.52 12.91
C ASN A 86 -14.19 2.73 14.36
N SER A 87 -12.88 2.93 14.53
CA SER A 87 -12.19 3.01 15.82
C SER A 87 -12.49 1.83 16.75
N ASP A 88 -12.65 0.63 16.18
CA ASP A 88 -12.96 -0.59 16.95
C ASP A 88 -11.71 -1.25 17.54
N ASN A 89 -10.53 -0.63 17.34
CA ASN A 89 -9.20 -1.13 17.69
C ASN A 89 -8.81 -2.42 16.94
N VAL A 90 -9.53 -2.72 15.86
CA VAL A 90 -9.34 -3.86 14.98
C VAL A 90 -9.61 -3.43 13.54
N VAL A 91 -8.80 -3.91 12.59
CA VAL A 91 -9.03 -3.67 11.16
C VAL A 91 -9.69 -4.91 10.58
N GLN A 92 -10.98 -4.79 10.26
CA GLN A 92 -11.73 -5.89 9.67
C GLN A 92 -11.40 -6.05 8.19
N LYS A 93 -11.69 -7.23 7.62
CA LYS A 93 -11.49 -7.49 6.20
C LYS A 93 -12.20 -6.47 5.31
N GLU A 94 -13.41 -6.06 5.68
CA GLU A 94 -14.18 -5.01 5.01
C GLU A 94 -13.48 -3.64 5.05
N GLU A 95 -12.89 -3.25 6.18
CA GLU A 95 -12.16 -1.99 6.30
C GLU A 95 -10.87 -2.02 5.49
N LEU A 96 -10.13 -3.13 5.55
CA LEU A 96 -8.97 -3.33 4.69
C LEU A 96 -9.38 -3.32 3.21
N ALA A 97 -10.54 -3.88 2.85
CA ALA A 97 -11.05 -3.86 1.47
C ALA A 97 -11.33 -2.44 0.99
N ILE A 98 -12.03 -1.64 1.80
CA ILE A 98 -12.32 -0.24 1.48
C ILE A 98 -11.02 0.54 1.37
N PHE A 99 -10.10 0.35 2.32
CA PHE A 99 -8.81 1.02 2.32
C PHE A 99 -7.96 0.65 1.11
N VAL A 100 -7.75 -0.63 0.82
CA VAL A 100 -6.97 -1.09 -0.34
C VAL A 100 -7.61 -0.58 -1.62
N LYS A 101 -8.93 -0.64 -1.76
CA LYS A 101 -9.63 -0.08 -2.93
C LYS A 101 -9.36 1.42 -3.09
N HIS A 102 -9.46 2.18 -2.00
CA HIS A 102 -9.18 3.62 -2.00
C HIS A 102 -7.71 3.92 -2.32
N MET A 103 -6.78 3.18 -1.71
CA MET A 103 -5.33 3.30 -1.94
C MET A 103 -4.96 2.99 -3.40
N LEU A 104 -5.55 1.94 -3.97
CA LEU A 104 -5.36 1.56 -5.37
C LEU A 104 -5.86 2.65 -6.31
N GLN A 105 -7.06 3.20 -6.06
CA GLN A 105 -7.62 4.29 -6.85
C GLN A 105 -6.75 5.55 -6.78
N GLU A 106 -6.29 5.92 -5.58
CA GLU A 106 -5.41 7.07 -5.38
C GLU A 106 -4.05 6.89 -6.04
N ARG A 107 -3.43 5.70 -5.92
CA ARG A 107 -2.15 5.38 -6.58
C ARG A 107 -2.28 5.33 -8.09
N VAL A 108 -3.39 4.82 -8.62
CA VAL A 108 -3.70 4.86 -10.06
C VAL A 108 -3.78 6.30 -10.54
N ARG A 109 -4.51 7.16 -9.81
CA ARG A 109 -4.61 8.59 -10.13
C ARG A 109 -3.24 9.27 -10.08
N TYR A 110 -2.43 8.95 -9.08
CA TYR A 110 -1.07 9.46 -8.95
C TYR A 110 -0.17 9.04 -10.11
N CYS A 111 -0.23 7.76 -10.54
CA CYS A 111 0.52 7.28 -11.69
C CYS A 111 0.15 8.01 -12.98
N ILE A 112 -1.15 8.22 -13.24
CA ILE A 112 -1.63 8.96 -14.42
C ILE A 112 -1.15 10.42 -14.39
N LEU A 113 -1.21 11.07 -13.22
CA LEU A 113 -0.75 12.46 -13.06
C LEU A 113 0.77 12.60 -13.23
N LYS A 114 1.54 11.65 -12.68
CA LYS A 114 3.00 11.61 -12.86
C LYS A 114 3.40 11.30 -14.30
N LEU A 115 2.71 10.39 -14.98
CA LEU A 115 2.92 10.13 -16.42
C LEU A 115 2.71 11.39 -17.27
N ASP A 116 1.67 12.19 -16.97
CA ASP A 116 1.42 13.46 -17.66
C ASP A 116 2.53 14.50 -17.41
N GLN A 117 3.06 14.57 -16.18
CA GLN A 117 4.19 15.43 -15.83
C GLN A 117 5.50 15.01 -16.51
N THR A 118 5.79 13.70 -16.58
CA THR A 118 6.97 13.16 -17.26
C THR A 118 6.90 13.46 -18.76
N ARG A 119 5.73 13.25 -19.40
CA ARG A 119 5.52 13.57 -20.81
C ARG A 119 5.70 15.06 -21.13
N LYS A 120 5.27 15.97 -20.24
CA LYS A 120 5.48 17.41 -20.42
C LYS A 120 6.94 17.84 -20.24
N THR A 121 7.66 17.22 -19.31
CA THR A 121 9.07 17.51 -19.04
C THR A 121 9.97 17.07 -20.20
N THR A 122 9.74 15.87 -20.76
CA THR A 122 10.48 15.36 -21.92
C THR A 122 10.18 16.16 -23.21
N ARG A 123 8.98 16.74 -23.33
CA ARG A 123 8.59 17.54 -24.50
C ARG A 123 9.14 18.97 -24.50
N ASN A 124 9.60 19.48 -23.36
CA ASN A 124 10.10 20.85 -23.21
C ASN A 124 11.64 20.96 -23.28
N ILE A 125 12.33 19.86 -23.61
CA ILE A 125 13.81 19.78 -23.76
C ILE A 125 14.18 19.50 -25.23
N LYS A 126 13.27 19.72 -26.18
CA LYS A 126 13.54 19.58 -27.62
C LYS A 126 13.06 20.83 -28.36
#